data_AF-A0A5E4HX83-F1
#
_entry.id   AF-A0A5E4HX83-F1
#
_cell.length_a   1.000
_cell.length_b   1.000
_cell.length_c   1.000
_cell.angle_alpha   90.00
_cell.angle_beta   90.00
_cell.angle_gamma   90.00
#
_symmetry.space_group_name_H-M   'P 1'
#
loop_
_entity.id
_entity.type
_entity.pdbx_description
1 polymer ?
#
loop_
_entity_poly.entity_id
_entity_poly.type
_entity_poly.pdbx_seq_one_letter_code
_entity_poly.pdbx_strand_id
1 'polypeptide(L)'
;MKTVKFDVTFKEPASRVELFVRMVWAIPTAIVMIVLAIIAAIASVLQWFHILFVGKRHKALHGWIYKFLVYVVKYEAYKDMLTDERSPIMPED
;
A
#
# COMPACT_ATOMS: atom_id res chain seq x y z
N MET A 1 -4.16 -21.26 -8.45
CA MET A 1 -3.38 -20.01 -8.26
C MET A 1 -3.39 -19.69 -6.77
N LYS A 2 -2.21 -19.56 -6.14
CA LYS A 2 -2.08 -19.16 -4.73
C LYS A 2 -2.15 -17.64 -4.63
N THR A 3 -2.95 -17.19 -3.66
CA THR A 3 -3.25 -15.80 -3.37
C THR A 3 -2.11 -15.08 -2.65
N VAL A 4 -2.16 -13.76 -2.76
CA VAL A 4 -1.27 -12.79 -2.10
C VAL A 4 -1.37 -12.98 -0.59
N LYS A 5 -0.25 -13.23 0.09
CA LYS A 5 -0.20 -13.39 1.55
C LYS A 5 0.56 -12.24 2.17
N PHE A 6 -0.14 -11.54 3.06
CA PHE A 6 0.43 -10.56 3.97
C PHE A 6 0.66 -11.27 5.30
N ASP A 7 1.93 -11.37 5.71
CA ASP A 7 2.36 -12.06 6.92
C ASP A 7 3.09 -11.05 7.80
N VAL A 8 2.51 -10.77 8.95
CA VAL A 8 3.11 -9.91 9.97
C VAL A 8 3.20 -10.72 11.24
N THR A 9 4.42 -11.03 11.64
CA THR A 9 4.68 -11.79 12.87
C THR A 9 4.64 -10.85 14.08
N PHE A 10 3.94 -11.27 15.13
CA PHE A 10 3.99 -10.58 16.41
C PHE A 10 5.44 -10.53 16.93
N LYS A 11 5.89 -9.34 17.29
CA LYS A 11 7.15 -9.10 17.99
C LYS A 11 6.82 -8.48 19.33
N GLU A 12 7.26 -9.12 20.41
CA GLU A 12 7.08 -8.62 21.77
C GLU A 12 7.77 -7.25 22.02
N PRO A 13 8.99 -6.97 21.51
CA PRO A 13 9.59 -5.66 21.71
C PRO A 13 8.97 -4.61 20.77
N ALA A 14 8.53 -3.48 21.35
CA ALA A 14 8.08 -2.30 20.63
C ALA A 14 8.89 -1.07 21.05
N SER A 15 9.33 -0.27 20.08
CA SER A 15 10.13 0.94 20.31
C SER A 15 9.25 2.13 20.66
N ARG A 16 9.44 2.67 21.88
CA ARG A 16 8.77 3.91 22.33
C ARG A 16 9.13 5.11 21.46
N VAL A 17 10.38 5.20 21.01
CA VAL A 17 10.85 6.29 20.14
C VAL A 17 10.16 6.20 18.78
N GLU A 18 10.04 4.98 18.24
CA GLU A 18 9.42 4.79 16.93
C GLU A 18 7.91 5.11 16.98
N LEU A 19 7.24 4.85 18.11
CA LEU A 19 5.86 5.27 18.32
C LEU A 19 5.68 6.79 18.15
N PHE A 20 6.59 7.60 18.68
CA PHE A 20 6.55 9.05 18.51
C PHE A 20 6.90 9.48 17.08
N VAL A 21 7.97 8.91 16.50
CA VAL A 21 8.42 9.23 15.13
C VAL A 21 7.30 8.95 14.12
N ARG A 22 6.56 7.86 14.30
CA ARG A 22 5.48 7.44 13.42
C ARG A 22 4.37 8.46 13.24
N MET A 23 4.01 9.21 14.29
CA MET A 23 2.99 10.26 14.18
C MET A 23 3.40 11.35 13.20
N VAL A 24 4.68 11.73 13.19
CA VAL A 24 5.21 12.75 12.28
C VAL A 24 5.46 12.16 10.89
N TRP A 25 5.99 10.92 10.83
CA TRP A 25 6.31 10.24 9.57
C TRP A 25 5.05 9.83 8.78
N ALA A 26 3.94 9.56 9.45
CA ALA A 26 2.70 9.19 8.77
C ALA A 26 2.12 10.34 7.93
N ILE A 27 2.34 11.59 8.33
CA ILE A 27 1.80 12.78 7.64
C ILE A 27 2.32 12.92 6.20
N PRO A 28 3.64 12.98 5.93
CA PRO A 28 4.14 13.08 4.56
C PRO A 28 3.77 11.86 3.72
N THR A 29 3.82 10.66 4.30
CA THR A 29 3.47 9.41 3.62
C THR A 29 1.98 9.38 3.23
N ALA A 30 1.09 9.92 4.06
CA ALA A 30 -0.33 10.07 3.75
C ALA A 30 -0.59 11.03 2.59
N ILE A 31 0.16 12.14 2.50
CA ILE A 31 0.03 13.08 1.38
C ILE A 31 0.38 12.40 0.06
N VAL A 32 1.50 11.67 0.01
CA VAL A 32 1.90 10.89 -1.18
C VAL A 32 0.86 9.82 -1.51
N MET A 33 0.31 9.17 -0.49
CA MET A 33 -0.73 8.15 -0.66
C MET A 33 -1.99 8.70 -1.33
N ILE A 34 -2.45 9.90 -0.97
CA ILE A 34 -3.64 10.52 -1.57
C ILE A 34 -3.46 10.68 -3.08
N VAL A 35 -2.28 11.14 -3.52
CA VAL A 35 -1.99 11.30 -4.96
C VAL A 35 -2.01 9.96 -5.68
N LEU A 36 -1.37 8.94 -5.10
CA LEU A 36 -1.33 7.59 -5.68
C LEU A 36 -2.70 6.92 -5.68
N ALA A 37 -3.54 7.20 -4.69
CA ALA A 37 -4.89 6.67 -4.58
C ALA A 37 -5.76 7.12 -5.76
N ILE A 38 -5.60 8.37 -6.22
CA ILE A 38 -6.31 8.88 -7.40
C ILE A 38 -5.89 8.09 -8.65
N ILE A 39 -4.58 7.88 -8.85
CA ILE A 39 -4.05 7.11 -9.99
C ILE A 39 -4.55 5.66 -9.95
N ALA A 40 -4.49 5.02 -8.78
CA ALA A 40 -4.94 3.66 -8.59
C ALA A 40 -6.46 3.50 -8.76
N ALA A 41 -7.24 4.51 -8.35
CA ALA A 41 -8.68 4.54 -8.56
C ALA A 41 -9.01 4.61 -10.06
N ILE A 42 -8.38 5.51 -10.80
CA ILE A 42 -8.52 5.59 -12.26
C ILE A 42 -8.11 4.26 -12.91
N ALA A 43 -6.96 3.71 -12.52
CA ALA A 43 -6.50 2.42 -13.04
C ALA A 43 -7.47 1.29 -12.74
N SER A 44 -8.10 1.28 -11.55
CA SER A 44 -9.10 0.29 -11.15
C SER A 44 -10.37 0.40 -11.98
N VAL A 45 -10.87 1.62 -12.22
CA VAL A 45 -12.04 1.86 -13.08
C VAL A 45 -11.76 1.41 -14.51
N LEU A 46 -10.61 1.80 -15.07
CA LEU A 46 -10.20 1.37 -16.42
C LEU A 46 -10.03 -0.15 -16.51
N GLN A 47 -9.46 -0.77 -15.47
CA GLN A 47 -9.26 -2.22 -15.42
C GLN A 47 -10.59 -2.95 -15.38
N TRP A 48 -11.55 -2.42 -14.62
CA TRP A 48 -12.91 -2.95 -14.56
C TRP A 48 -13.57 -2.95 -15.93
N PHE A 49 -13.57 -1.82 -16.64
CA PHE A 49 -14.06 -1.76 -18.03
C PHE A 49 -13.30 -2.72 -18.96
N HIS A 50 -11.97 -2.77 -18.87
CA HIS A 50 -11.17 -3.67 -19.69
C HIS A 50 -11.54 -5.14 -19.47
N ILE A 51 -11.73 -5.56 -18.22
CA ILE A 51 -12.17 -6.92 -17.89
C ILE A 51 -13.57 -7.19 -18.43
N LEU A 52 -14.51 -6.24 -18.32
CA LEU A 52 -15.87 -6.41 -18.83
C LEU A 52 -15.92 -6.67 -20.35
N PHE A 53 -15.09 -5.97 -21.13
CA PHE A 53 -15.10 -6.10 -22.59
C PHE A 53 -14.17 -7.21 -23.11
N VAL A 54 -13.02 -7.44 -22.48
CA VAL A 54 -11.96 -8.34 -22.98
C VAL A 54 -11.94 -9.68 -22.22
N GLY A 55 -12.51 -9.75 -21.02
CA GLY A 55 -12.45 -10.93 -20.15
C GLY A 55 -11.05 -11.23 -19.58
N LYS A 56 -10.10 -10.29 -19.71
CA LYS A 56 -8.71 -10.42 -19.24
C LYS A 56 -8.31 -9.18 -18.45
N ARG A 57 -7.33 -9.34 -17.56
CA ARG A 57 -6.72 -8.22 -16.83
C ARG A 57 -5.69 -7.52 -17.71
N HIS A 58 -5.73 -6.19 -17.77
CA HIS A 58 -4.67 -5.41 -18.39
C HIS A 58 -3.44 -5.39 -17.47
N LYS A 59 -2.26 -5.70 -18.00
CA LYS A 59 -1.01 -5.83 -17.22
C LYS A 59 -0.59 -4.51 -16.57
N ALA A 60 -0.64 -3.40 -17.31
CA ALA A 60 -0.22 -2.10 -16.80
C ALA A 60 -1.13 -1.57 -15.69
N LEU A 61 -2.45 -1.73 -15.85
CA LEU A 61 -3.42 -1.28 -14.85
C LEU A 61 -3.33 -2.15 -13.59
N HIS A 62 -3.17 -3.46 -13.76
CA HIS A 62 -2.90 -4.37 -12.65
C HIS A 62 -1.63 -3.98 -11.89
N GLY A 63 -0.55 -3.62 -12.59
CA GLY A 63 0.71 -3.19 -11.98
C GLY A 63 0.53 -1.94 -11.11
N TRP A 64 -0.18 -0.92 -11.59
CA TRP A 64 -0.48 0.28 -10.81
C TRP A 64 -1.29 -0.01 -9.55
N ILE A 65 -2.35 -0.82 -9.69
CA ILE A 65 -3.20 -1.22 -8.57
C ILE A 65 -2.39 -2.03 -7.54
N TYR A 66 -1.55 -2.95 -8.02
CA TYR A 66 -0.67 -3.75 -7.16
C TYR A 66 0.31 -2.88 -6.36
N LYS A 67 1.05 -1.99 -7.03
CA LYS A 67 2.00 -1.08 -6.39
C LYS A 67 1.34 -0.24 -5.31
N PHE A 68 0.18 0.34 -5.62
CA PHE A 68 -0.59 1.13 -4.67
C PHE A 68 -1.04 0.30 -3.46
N LEU A 69 -1.62 -0.88 -3.68
CA LEU A 69 -2.10 -1.72 -2.59
C LEU A 69 -0.96 -2.20 -1.66
N VAL A 70 0.20 -2.58 -2.22
CA VAL A 70 1.38 -2.93 -1.41
C VAL A 70 1.84 -1.75 -0.56
N TYR A 71 1.89 -0.56 -1.16
CA TYR A 71 2.28 0.67 -0.47
C TYR A 71 1.32 1.03 0.66
N VAL A 72 0.00 0.96 0.43
CA VAL A 72 -1.02 1.18 1.46
C VAL A 72 -0.86 0.19 2.61
N VAL A 73 -0.68 -1.09 2.30
CA VAL A 73 -0.54 -2.13 3.33
C VAL A 73 0.71 -1.90 4.19
N LYS A 74 1.84 -1.51 3.60
CA LYS A 74 3.06 -1.14 4.36
C LYS A 74 2.81 0.07 5.27
N TYR A 75 2.13 1.09 4.76
CA TYR A 75 1.80 2.27 5.54
C TYR A 75 0.85 1.96 6.70
N GLU A 76 -0.22 1.23 6.47
CA GLU A 76 -1.18 0.86 7.52
C GLU A 76 -0.51 -0.05 8.57
N ALA A 77 0.30 -1.03 8.15
CA ALA A 77 1.06 -1.88 9.06
C ALA A 77 2.01 -1.08 9.96
N TYR A 78 2.65 -0.05 9.39
CA TYR A 78 3.38 0.93 10.17
C TYR A 78 2.37 1.70 11.06
N LYS A 79 1.53 2.58 10.53
CA LYS A 79 0.63 3.46 11.30
C LYS A 79 -0.10 2.75 12.46
N ASP A 80 -0.62 1.55 12.22
CA ASP A 80 -1.43 0.77 13.18
C ASP A 80 -0.60 -0.09 14.15
N MET A 81 0.71 0.14 14.22
CA MET A 81 1.63 -0.48 15.19
C MET A 81 1.77 -2.00 15.03
N LEU A 82 1.53 -2.52 13.83
CA LEU A 82 1.75 -3.94 13.50
C LEU A 82 3.25 -4.26 13.34
N THR A 83 4.07 -3.27 12.98
CA THR A 83 5.52 -3.40 12.84
C THR A 83 6.22 -2.09 13.19
N ASP A 84 7.45 -2.14 13.70
CA ASP A 84 8.33 -0.97 13.86
C ASP A 84 9.12 -0.63 12.59
N GLU A 85 8.98 -1.43 11.54
CA GLU A 85 9.58 -1.15 10.24
C GLU A 85 8.90 0.03 9.57
N ARG A 86 9.68 1.08 9.27
CA ARG A 86 9.15 2.30 8.66
C ARG A 86 8.62 2.05 7.26
N SER A 87 7.39 2.51 7.01
CA SER A 87 6.89 2.60 5.65
C SER A 87 7.75 3.57 4.84
N PRO A 88 8.12 3.23 3.59
CA PRO A 88 8.77 4.18 2.70
C PRO A 88 7.81 5.36 2.42
N ILE A 89 8.38 6.54 2.15
CA ILE A 89 7.60 7.75 1.78
C ILE A 89 7.09 7.65 0.34
N MET A 90 7.77 6.88 -0.51
CA MET A 90 7.39 6.64 -1.90
C MET A 90 7.12 5.16 -2.12
N PRO A 91 6.21 4.81 -3.06
CA PRO A 91 5.99 3.44 -3.44
C PRO A 91 7.26 2.87 -4.04
N GLU A 92 7.62 1.68 -3.58
CA GLU A 92 8.71 0.90 -4.16
C GLU A 92 8.30 0.35 -5.54
N ASP A 93 9.31 0.03 -6.37
CA ASP A 93 9.12 -0.41 -7.76
C ASP A 93 8.51 -1.80 -7.93
#